data_AF-A0A4R0DZF9-F1
#
_entry.id   AF-A0A4R0DZF9-F1
#
_cell.length_a   1.000
_cell.length_b   1.000
_cell.length_c   1.000
_cell.angle_alpha   90.00
_cell.angle_beta   90.00
_cell.angle_gamma   90.00
#
_symmetry.space_group_name_H-M   'P 1'
#
loop_
_entity.id
_entity.type
_entity.pdbx_description
1 polymer ?
#
loop_
_entity_poly.entity_id
_entity_poly.type
_entity_poly.pdbx_seq_one_letter_code
_entity_poly.pdbx_strand_id
1 'polypeptide(L)'
;MYSIHKIYQGEALVYVTYHTMNNQYSDTTKLDIIINSPVTPYKLVDDYFKHPEQFSIQLHKDGISNTLEANEIIQNIPLSSSSTVIIKKPKRLTKIKTM
;
A
#
# COMPACT_ATOMS: atom_id res chain seq x y z
N MET A 1 0.78 4.54 -19.73
CA MET A 1 0.64 3.22 -19.08
C MET A 1 0.63 3.43 -17.58
N TYR A 2 0.06 2.50 -16.82
CA TYR A 2 0.10 2.54 -15.37
C TYR A 2 1.44 2.05 -14.83
N SER A 3 1.85 2.63 -13.70
CA SER A 3 2.99 2.22 -12.90
C SER A 3 2.57 2.09 -11.45
N ILE A 4 3.09 1.08 -10.75
CA ILE A 4 2.86 0.84 -9.33
C ILE A 4 4.04 1.40 -8.55
N HIS A 5 3.72 2.19 -7.54
CA HIS A 5 4.68 2.80 -6.63
C HIS A 5 4.45 2.32 -5.21
N LYS A 6 5.55 2.04 -4.52
CA LYS A 6 5.58 1.75 -3.09
C LYS A 6 6.10 2.97 -2.36
N ILE A 7 5.42 3.38 -1.31
CA ILE A 7 5.79 4.51 -0.46
C ILE A 7 6.16 3.98 0.91
N TYR A 8 7.33 4.39 1.36
CA TYR A 8 7.90 3.99 2.64
C TYR A 8 8.01 5.20 3.56
N GLN A 9 7.86 4.97 4.86
CA GLN A 9 8.27 5.90 5.92
C GLN A 9 9.37 5.22 6.72
N GLY A 10 10.62 5.68 6.55
CA GLY A 10 11.79 4.90 6.96
C GLY A 10 11.83 3.55 6.23
N GLU A 11 11.83 2.45 6.99
CA GLU A 11 11.83 1.08 6.44
C GLU A 11 10.40 0.50 6.27
N ALA A 12 9.37 1.18 6.79
CA ALA A 12 8.00 0.66 6.80
C ALA A 12 7.27 0.97 5.49
N LEU A 13 6.68 -0.05 4.86
CA LEU A 13 5.83 0.12 3.67
C LEU A 13 4.46 0.62 4.10
N VAL A 14 4.20 1.91 3.89
CA VAL A 14 2.99 2.59 4.40
C VAL A 14 1.89 2.72 3.36
N TYR A 15 2.24 2.75 2.07
CA TYR A 15 1.24 2.89 1.00
C TYR A 15 1.72 2.31 -0.32
N VAL A 16 0.78 1.78 -1.09
CA VAL A 16 1.02 1.25 -2.43
C VAL A 16 -0.09 1.75 -3.32
N THR A 17 0.26 2.34 -4.46
CA THR A 17 -0.71 2.89 -5.40
C THR A 17 -0.22 2.75 -6.83
N TYR A 18 -1.15 2.81 -7.79
CA TYR A 18 -0.81 2.94 -9.19
C TYR A 18 -1.10 4.35 -9.68
N HIS A 19 -0.32 4.82 -10.66
CA HIS A 19 -0.53 6.11 -11.29
C HIS A 19 -0.14 6.05 -12.76
N THR A 20 -0.56 7.05 -13.54
CA THR A 20 -0.16 7.25 -14.95
C THR A 20 0.93 8.33 -15.09
N MET A 21 1.64 8.65 -14.00
CA MET A 21 2.62 9.73 -13.99
C MET A 21 3.90 9.31 -14.72
N ASN A 22 4.69 10.29 -15.14
CA ASN A 22 5.98 10.01 -15.78
C ASN A 22 6.96 9.42 -14.74
N ASN A 23 7.47 8.23 -15.01
CA ASN A 23 8.43 7.54 -14.14
C ASN A 23 9.80 8.25 -14.05
N GLN A 24 10.11 9.16 -14.99
CA GLN A 24 11.35 9.95 -14.99
C GLN A 24 11.29 11.17 -14.06
N TYR A 25 10.14 11.49 -13.47
CA TYR A 25 10.06 12.55 -12.48
C TYR A 25 10.94 12.25 -11.27
N SER A 26 11.40 13.30 -10.60
CA SER A 26 12.11 13.14 -9.33
C SER A 26 11.21 12.48 -8.29
N ASP A 27 11.81 11.81 -7.32
CA ASP A 27 11.06 11.09 -6.28
C ASP A 27 10.20 12.04 -5.43
N THR A 28 10.67 13.26 -5.18
CA THR A 28 9.88 14.31 -4.52
C THR A 28 8.66 14.69 -5.34
N THR A 29 8.82 14.94 -6.64
CA THR A 29 7.68 15.25 -7.53
C THR A 29 6.66 14.10 -7.58
N LYS A 30 7.12 12.85 -7.63
CA LYS A 30 6.23 11.68 -7.60
C LYS A 30 5.47 11.58 -6.28
N LEU A 31 6.15 11.82 -5.15
CA LEU A 31 5.52 11.86 -3.83
C LEU A 31 4.48 12.97 -3.77
N ASP A 32 4.80 14.19 -4.19
CA ASP A 32 3.86 15.32 -4.20
C ASP A 32 2.61 14.99 -5.02
N ILE A 33 2.75 14.40 -6.20
CA ILE A 33 1.63 13.99 -7.04
C ILE A 33 0.74 12.98 -6.31
N ILE A 34 1.34 11.95 -5.70
CA ILE A 34 0.57 10.93 -4.99
C ILE A 34 -0.07 11.51 -3.73
N ILE A 35 0.67 12.23 -2.90
CA ILE A 35 0.16 12.77 -1.63
C ILE A 35 -1.01 13.74 -1.86
N ASN A 36 -0.97 14.54 -2.92
CA ASN A 36 -2.05 15.46 -3.27
C ASN A 36 -3.19 14.79 -4.06
N SER A 37 -3.15 13.47 -4.28
CA SER A 37 -4.20 12.74 -4.97
C SER A 37 -5.45 12.58 -4.08
N PRO A 38 -6.67 12.75 -4.61
CA PRO A 38 -7.91 12.65 -3.82
C PRO A 38 -8.17 11.26 -3.23
N VAL A 39 -7.50 10.22 -3.74
CA VAL A 39 -7.62 8.84 -3.23
C VAL A 39 -6.60 8.50 -2.14
N THR A 40 -5.68 9.42 -1.84
CA THR A 40 -4.64 9.19 -0.84
C THR A 40 -5.24 9.28 0.58
N PRO A 41 -4.98 8.28 1.45
CA PRO A 41 -5.51 8.29 2.81
C PRO A 41 -5.07 9.53 3.59
N TYR A 42 -6.01 10.21 4.25
CA TYR A 42 -5.74 11.45 5.00
C TYR A 42 -4.59 11.30 6.01
N LYS A 43 -4.49 10.16 6.69
CA LYS A 43 -3.40 9.89 7.63
C LYS A 43 -2.02 9.96 6.95
N LEU A 44 -1.89 9.41 5.74
CA LEU A 44 -0.63 9.46 4.99
C LEU A 44 -0.28 10.91 4.62
N VAL A 45 -1.28 11.71 4.24
CA VAL A 45 -1.11 13.13 3.94
C VAL A 45 -0.61 13.89 5.17
N ASP A 46 -1.27 13.71 6.31
CA ASP A 46 -0.90 14.35 7.58
C ASP A 46 0.51 13.94 8.05
N ASP A 47 0.85 12.65 7.97
CA ASP A 47 2.18 12.15 8.33
C ASP A 47 3.27 12.69 7.39
N TYR A 48 2.98 12.78 6.08
CA TYR A 48 3.89 13.35 5.08
C TYR A 48 4.19 14.82 5.32
N PHE A 49 3.18 15.64 5.61
CA PHE A 49 3.41 17.08 5.87
C PHE A 49 4.14 17.37 7.18
N LYS A 50 4.08 16.46 8.17
CA LYS A 50 4.83 16.60 9.42
C LYS A 50 6.31 16.23 9.26
N HIS A 51 6.59 15.15 8.53
CA HIS A 51 7.94 14.59 8.42
C HIS A 51 8.25 14.12 6.98
N PRO A 52 8.24 15.02 5.98
CA PRO A 52 8.39 14.64 4.56
C PRO A 52 9.74 13.96 4.28
N GLU A 53 10.78 14.31 5.03
CA GLU A 53 12.13 13.74 4.93
C GLU A 53 12.20 12.25 5.27
N GLN A 54 11.20 11.71 5.98
CA GLN A 54 11.14 10.29 6.32
C GLN A 54 10.54 9.45 5.19
N PHE A 55 9.96 10.08 4.17
CA PHE A 55 9.27 9.39 3.10
C PHE A 55 10.19 9.11 1.91
N SER A 56 10.04 7.92 1.35
CA SER A 56 10.66 7.55 0.09
C SER A 56 9.68 6.82 -0.81
N ILE A 57 9.93 6.85 -2.11
CA ILE A 57 9.10 6.21 -3.12
C ILE A 57 9.97 5.30 -3.98
N GLN A 58 9.44 4.13 -4.32
CA GLN A 58 10.10 3.18 -5.21
C GLN A 58 9.13 2.73 -6.31
N LEU A 59 9.64 2.67 -7.54
CA LEU A 59 8.92 2.04 -8.64
C LEU A 59 8.92 0.52 -8.44
N HIS A 60 7.73 -0.07 -8.37
CA HIS A 60 7.60 -1.52 -8.22
C HIS A 60 7.41 -2.23 -9.57
N LYS A 61 6.56 -1.67 -10.44
CA LYS A 61 6.29 -2.19 -11.78
C LYS A 61 5.79 -1.06 -12.66
N ASP A 62 6.15 -1.08 -13.93
CA ASP A 62 5.63 -0.17 -14.95
C ASP A 62 5.08 -0.96 -16.15
N GLY A 63 4.68 -0.23 -17.20
CA GLY A 63 4.17 -0.84 -18.42
C GLY A 63 2.82 -1.56 -18.25
N ILE A 64 2.04 -1.23 -17.23
CA ILE A 64 0.76 -1.88 -16.96
C ILE A 64 -0.32 -1.26 -17.86
N SER A 65 -1.05 -2.10 -18.58
CA SER A 65 -1.91 -1.63 -19.68
C SER A 65 -3.29 -1.17 -19.22
N ASN A 66 -3.77 -1.66 -18.07
CA ASN A 66 -5.09 -1.34 -17.55
C ASN A 66 -5.14 -1.31 -16.01
N THR A 67 -6.21 -0.74 -15.47
CA THR A 67 -6.39 -0.57 -14.02
C THR A 67 -6.69 -1.88 -13.29
N LEU A 68 -7.31 -2.87 -13.95
CA LEU A 68 -7.64 -4.15 -13.33
C LEU A 68 -6.36 -4.92 -12.99
N GLU A 69 -5.45 -5.06 -13.97
CA GLU A 69 -4.13 -5.66 -13.77
C GLU A 69 -3.35 -4.91 -12.66
N ALA A 70 -3.36 -3.58 -12.68
CA ALA A 70 -2.69 -2.80 -11.64
C ALA A 70 -3.24 -3.10 -10.24
N ASN A 71 -4.56 -3.18 -10.10
CA ASN A 71 -5.22 -3.50 -8.83
C ASN A 71 -4.89 -4.91 -8.33
N GLU A 72 -4.91 -5.91 -9.21
CA GLU A 72 -4.55 -7.29 -8.85
C GLU A 72 -3.13 -7.36 -8.31
N ILE A 73 -2.19 -6.64 -8.93
CA ILE A 73 -0.81 -6.60 -8.46
C ILE A 73 -0.70 -5.90 -7.10
N ILE A 74 -1.39 -4.78 -6.89
CA ILE A 74 -1.39 -4.08 -5.59
C ILE A 74 -1.94 -4.97 -4.46
N GLN A 75 -3.02 -5.71 -4.70
CA GLN A 75 -3.61 -6.60 -3.70
C GLN A 75 -2.68 -7.73 -3.27
N ASN A 76 -1.74 -8.13 -4.13
CA ASN A 76 -0.73 -9.14 -3.84
C ASN A 76 0.52 -8.59 -3.14
N ILE A 77 0.64 -7.27 -2.95
CA ILE A 77 1.75 -6.66 -2.23
C ILE A 77 1.39 -6.61 -0.74
N PRO A 78 2.08 -7.36 0.12
CA PRO A 78 1.85 -7.28 1.55
C PRO A 78 2.31 -5.91 2.07
N LEU A 79 1.37 -5.04 2.46
CA LEU A 79 1.69 -3.87 3.27
C LEU A 79 2.13 -4.34 4.65
N SER A 80 3.09 -3.66 5.27
CA SER A 80 3.44 -3.92 6.66
C SER A 80 2.34 -3.40 7.58
N SER A 81 1.15 -4.00 7.54
CA SER A 81 0.16 -3.81 8.58
C SER A 81 0.59 -4.60 9.81
N SER A 82 1.02 -3.88 10.84
CA SER A 82 0.59 -4.09 12.24
C SER A 82 -0.09 -5.45 12.47
N SER A 83 0.61 -6.37 13.15
CA SER A 83 0.04 -7.43 13.99
C SER A 83 -1.40 -7.83 13.64
N THR A 84 -1.63 -8.46 12.49
CA THR A 84 -2.89 -9.17 12.29
C THR A 84 -2.87 -10.35 13.25
N VAL A 85 -3.40 -10.18 14.45
CA VAL A 85 -3.82 -11.28 15.32
C VAL A 85 -4.76 -12.12 14.47
N ILE A 86 -4.25 -13.24 13.96
CA ILE A 86 -5.08 -14.30 13.43
C ILE A 86 -5.91 -14.77 14.62
N ILE A 87 -7.13 -14.23 14.77
CA ILE A 87 -8.14 -14.88 15.59
C ILE A 87 -8.43 -16.19 14.86
N LYS A 88 -7.71 -17.25 15.21
CA LYS A 88 -8.07 -18.62 14.88
C LYS A 88 -9.50 -18.78 15.39
N LYS A 89 -10.48 -18.92 14.48
CA LYS A 89 -11.84 -19.31 14.84
C LYS A 89 -11.75 -20.46 15.85
N PRO A 90 -12.39 -20.38 17.02
CA PRO A 90 -12.37 -21.49 17.96
C PRO A 90 -12.94 -22.72 17.27
N LYS A 91 -12.16 -23.81 17.27
CA LYS A 91 -12.61 -25.13 16.84
C LYS A 91 -13.85 -25.47 17.69
N ARG A 92 -15.00 -25.65 17.03
CA ARG A 92 -16.25 -26.09 17.66
C ARG A 92 -15.97 -27.47 18.27
N LEU A 93 -15.82 -27.54 19.59
CA LEU A 93 -15.80 -28.80 20.34
C LEU A 93 -17.20 -29.42 20.22
N THR A 94 -17.34 -30.40 19.32
CA THR A 94 -18.45 -31.34 19.34
C THR A 94 -18.42 -32.07 20.69
N LYS A 95 -19.35 -31.72 21.58
CA LYS A 95 -19.58 -32.47 22.81
C LYS A 95 -19.91 -33.92 22.44
N ILE A 96 -19.10 -34.81 23.00
CA ILE A 96 -19.27 -36.25 22.98
C ILE A 96 -20.62 -36.56 23.63
N LYS A 97 -21.41 -37.40 22.95
CA LYS A 97 -22.69 -37.90 23.41
C LYS A 97 -22.41 -39.05 24.40
N THR A 98 -22.62 -38.82 25.69
CA THR A 98 -22.62 -39.89 26.70
C THR A 98 -23.96 -40.63 26.60
N MET A 99 -23.91 -41.94 26.40
CA MET A 99 -24.97 -42.88 26.80
C MET A 99 -24.52 -43.59 28.06
#